data_AF-A0A381XRX2-F1
#
_entry.id   AF-A0A381XRX2-F1
#
_cell.length_a   1.000
_cell.length_b   1.000
_cell.length_c   1.000
_cell.angle_alpha   90.00
_cell.angle_beta   90.00
_cell.angle_gamma   90.00
#
_symmetry.space_group_name_H-M   'P 1'
#
loop_
_entity.id
_entity.type
_entity.pdbx_description
1 polymer ?
#
loop_
_entity_poly.entity_id
_entity_poly.type
_entity_poly.pdbx_seq_one_letter_code
_entity_poly.pdbx_strand_id
1 'polypeptide(L)'
;MPEKQISLVGVPFDAKSSFLTGPAEGPSAIRKELFSGASNLFTETGIDLDSVNGFKEVVDLKIENSEAGYLQIEREATRQLSDGAIPLFLGGDHSITYPLVK
;
A
#
# COMPACT_ATOMS: atom_id res chain seq x y z
N MET A 1 22.55 -12.43 -0.49
CA MET A 1 21.35 -11.88 -1.12
C MET A 1 21.30 -10.41 -0.70
N PRO A 2 21.14 -9.43 -1.61
CA PRO A 2 20.81 -8.09 -1.16
C PRO A 2 19.54 -8.17 -0.29
N GLU A 3 19.50 -7.39 0.79
CA GLU A 3 18.36 -7.34 1.68
C GLU A 3 17.14 -6.85 0.88
N LYS A 4 16.09 -7.67 0.77
CA LYS A 4 14.92 -7.31 -0.04
C LYS A 4 14.11 -6.24 0.70
N GLN A 5 13.84 -5.14 0.01
CA GLN A 5 13.00 -4.07 0.53
C GLN A 5 11.52 -4.49 0.47
N ILE A 6 10.80 -4.36 1.57
CA ILE A 6 9.34 -4.50 1.65
C ILE A 6 8.76 -3.08 1.75
N SER A 7 7.89 -2.70 0.83
CA SER A 7 7.27 -1.37 0.84
C SER A 7 5.78 -1.45 1.16
N LEU A 8 5.32 -0.82 2.23
CA LEU A 8 3.89 -0.67 2.51
C LEU A 8 3.35 0.56 1.78
N VAL A 9 2.50 0.39 0.76
CA VAL A 9 2.05 1.45 -0.15
C VAL A 9 0.54 1.63 -0.04
N GLY A 10 0.05 2.84 0.23
CA GLY A 10 -1.39 3.12 0.24
C GLY A 10 -1.93 3.53 -1.13
N VAL A 11 -3.05 2.93 -1.54
CA VAL A 11 -3.74 3.20 -2.81
C VAL A 11 -5.14 3.74 -2.52
N PRO A 12 -5.29 5.06 -2.26
CA PRO A 12 -6.55 5.68 -1.87
C PRO A 12 -7.47 5.85 -3.08
N PHE A 13 -8.10 4.76 -3.51
CA PHE A 13 -8.96 4.72 -4.69
C PHE A 13 -10.28 4.04 -4.36
N ASP A 14 -11.40 4.67 -4.72
CA ASP A 14 -12.74 4.07 -4.59
C ASP A 14 -13.70 4.44 -5.73
N ALA A 15 -13.17 4.89 -6.88
CA ALA A 15 -13.97 5.38 -8.01
C ALA A 15 -14.87 4.30 -8.66
N LYS A 16 -14.67 3.01 -8.37
CA LYS A 16 -15.55 1.92 -8.82
C LYS A 16 -16.55 1.47 -7.77
N SER A 17 -16.60 2.15 -6.61
CA SER A 17 -17.61 1.88 -5.59
C SER A 17 -18.98 2.39 -6.04
N SER A 18 -19.95 1.48 -6.13
CA SER A 18 -21.29 1.79 -6.64
C SER A 18 -22.34 2.06 -5.55
N PHE A 19 -22.16 1.49 -4.34
CA PHE A 19 -23.12 1.62 -3.24
C PHE A 19 -22.72 2.69 -2.22
N LEU A 20 -21.48 2.64 -1.71
CA LEU A 20 -20.93 3.59 -0.75
C LEU A 20 -19.48 3.94 -1.10
N THR A 21 -19.14 5.22 -0.97
CA THR A 21 -17.76 5.72 -1.01
C THR A 21 -17.17 5.75 0.41
N GLY A 22 -15.85 5.91 0.50
CA GLY A 22 -15.10 5.85 1.76
C GLY A 22 -13.93 4.85 1.78
N PRO A 23 -13.90 3.76 1.00
CA PRO A 23 -12.75 2.86 0.99
C PRO A 23 -11.42 3.56 0.68
N ALA A 24 -11.42 4.65 -0.10
CA ALA A 24 -10.23 5.45 -0.37
C ALA A 24 -9.56 6.03 0.90
N GLU A 25 -10.29 6.16 2.01
CA GLU A 25 -9.77 6.61 3.31
C GLU A 25 -9.10 5.47 4.10
N GLY A 26 -9.37 4.21 3.73
CA GLY A 26 -8.88 3.01 4.41
C GLY A 26 -7.36 2.94 4.55
N PRO A 27 -6.57 3.16 3.47
CA PRO A 27 -5.11 3.10 3.54
C PRO A 27 -4.51 4.02 4.61
N SER A 28 -4.97 5.28 4.67
CA SER A 28 -4.52 6.26 5.66
C SER A 28 -4.90 5.85 7.09
N ALA A 29 -6.14 5.40 7.30
CA ALA A 29 -6.63 4.96 8.60
C ALA A 29 -5.85 3.75 9.13
N ILE A 30 -5.59 2.76 8.28
CA ILE A 30 -4.81 1.56 8.64
C ILE A 30 -3.40 1.95 9.10
N ARG A 31 -2.69 2.79 8.32
CA ARG A 31 -1.32 3.19 8.68
C ARG A 31 -1.30 3.99 9.98
N LYS A 32 -2.23 4.92 10.17
CA LYS A 32 -2.32 5.71 11.40
C LYS A 32 -2.39 4.80 12.64
N GLU A 33 -3.25 3.80 12.62
CA GLU A 33 -3.41 2.90 13.77
C GLU A 33 -2.22 1.93 13.91
N LEU A 34 -1.66 1.44 12.79
CA LEU A 34 -0.49 0.57 12.78
C LEU A 34 0.73 1.22 13.46
N PHE A 35 0.88 2.54 13.36
CA PHE A 35 2.00 3.31 13.92
C PHE A 35 1.60 4.23 15.09
N SER A 36 0.43 4.02 15.69
CA SER A 36 -0.12 4.87 16.77
C SER A 36 0.64 4.76 18.11
N GLY A 37 1.53 3.77 18.25
CA GLY A 37 2.19 3.43 19.51
C GLY A 37 1.31 2.64 20.48
N ALA A 38 0.02 2.43 20.17
CA ALA A 38 -0.85 1.47 20.87
C ALA A 38 -0.62 0.01 20.42
N SER A 39 0.05 -0.16 19.28
CA SER A 39 0.52 -1.42 18.69
C SER A 39 2.05 -1.51 18.73
N ASN A 40 2.56 -2.69 18.42
CA ASN A 40 3.97 -2.90 18.07
C ASN A 40 4.04 -3.58 16.69
N LEU A 41 5.26 -3.66 16.14
CA LEU A 41 5.51 -4.24 14.83
C LEU A 41 5.96 -5.71 14.90
N PHE A 42 5.71 -6.41 16.02
CA PHE A 42 5.98 -7.83 16.11
C PHE A 42 4.95 -8.64 15.33
N THR A 43 5.43 -9.55 14.50
CA THR A 43 4.61 -10.59 13.88
C THR A 43 4.30 -11.69 14.89
N GLU A 44 3.27 -12.50 14.61
CA GLU A 44 2.95 -13.69 15.41
C GLU A 44 4.08 -14.73 15.44
N THR A 45 4.99 -14.68 14.46
CA THR A 45 6.20 -15.52 14.41
C THR A 45 7.38 -14.96 15.21
N GLY A 46 7.18 -13.84 15.91
CA GLY A 46 8.19 -13.21 16.77
C GLY A 46 9.23 -12.36 16.04
N ILE A 47 8.96 -11.95 14.78
CA ILE A 47 9.82 -11.05 14.03
C ILE A 47 9.39 -9.62 14.32
N ASP A 48 10.33 -8.78 14.77
CA ASP A 48 10.10 -7.34 14.91
C ASP A 48 10.38 -6.64 13.57
N LEU A 49 9.34 -6.14 12.90
CA LEU A 49 9.52 -5.44 11.62
C LEU A 49 10.28 -4.13 11.77
N ASP A 50 10.32 -3.52 12.96
CA ASP A 50 11.09 -2.28 13.21
C ASP A 50 12.60 -2.54 13.16
N SER A 51 13.02 -3.78 13.45
CA SER A 51 14.40 -4.23 13.36
C SER A 51 14.82 -4.66 11.94
N VAL A 52 13.86 -4.75 11.01
CA VAL A 52 14.11 -5.15 9.63
C VAL A 52 14.42 -3.93 8.79
N ASN A 53 15.70 -3.74 8.42
CA ASN A 53 16.16 -2.64 7.56
C ASN A 53 15.40 -2.55 6.22
N GLY A 54 14.82 -3.66 5.76
CA GLY A 54 14.05 -3.74 4.54
C GLY A 54 12.62 -3.20 4.62
N PHE A 55 12.02 -3.02 5.80
CA PHE A 55 10.62 -2.58 5.89
C PHE A 55 10.50 -1.06 5.80
N LYS A 56 9.91 -0.56 4.71
CA LYS A 56 9.74 0.86 4.44
C LYS A 56 8.26 1.21 4.29
N GLU A 57 7.80 2.17 5.06
CA GLU A 57 6.51 2.80 4.82
C GLU A 57 6.58 3.75 3.61
N VAL A 58 5.60 3.64 2.72
CA VAL A 58 5.31 4.61 1.68
C VAL A 58 3.93 5.19 1.97
N VAL A 59 3.88 6.52 2.04
CA VAL A 59 2.61 7.25 2.22
C VAL A 59 1.63 6.94 1.08
N ASP A 60 0.39 7.42 1.22
CA ASP A 60 -0.61 7.25 0.16
C ASP A 60 -0.12 7.80 -1.18
N LEU A 61 -0.36 7.03 -2.22
CA LEU A 61 -0.11 7.48 -3.58
C LEU A 61 -0.98 8.70 -3.89
N LYS A 62 -0.36 9.69 -4.49
CA LYS A 62 -1.06 10.86 -5.03
C LYS A 62 -1.67 10.48 -6.36
N ILE A 63 -2.87 9.92 -6.31
CA ILE A 63 -3.60 9.45 -7.47
C ILE A 63 -4.94 10.14 -7.62
N GLU A 64 -5.41 10.18 -8.86
CA GLU A 64 -6.76 10.61 -9.17
C GLU A 64 -7.75 9.50 -8.86
N ASN A 65 -8.87 9.86 -8.22
CA ASN A 65 -9.97 8.94 -8.00
C ASN A 65 -10.88 8.87 -9.25
N SER A 66 -10.29 8.46 -10.38
CA SER A 66 -10.89 8.40 -11.71
C SER A 66 -10.22 7.31 -12.55
N GLU A 67 -10.67 7.06 -13.79
CA GLU A 67 -9.98 6.10 -14.67
C GLU A 67 -8.48 6.42 -14.87
N ALA A 68 -8.09 7.70 -14.79
CA ALA A 68 -6.69 8.10 -14.90
C ALA A 68 -5.83 7.56 -13.75
N GLY A 69 -6.45 7.31 -12.59
CA GLY A 69 -5.82 6.69 -11.42
C GLY A 69 -5.23 5.32 -11.71
N TYR A 70 -5.83 4.53 -12.60
CA TYR A 70 -5.32 3.20 -12.94
C TYR A 70 -3.91 3.25 -13.54
N LEU A 71 -3.65 4.20 -14.42
CA LEU A 71 -2.31 4.36 -15.01
C LEU A 71 -1.29 4.79 -13.97
N GLN A 72 -1.70 5.57 -12.96
CA GLN A 72 -0.83 5.98 -11.86
C GLN A 72 -0.52 4.81 -10.93
N ILE A 73 -1.50 3.95 -10.66
CA ILE A 73 -1.33 2.70 -9.89
C ILE A 73 -0.37 1.75 -10.62
N GLU A 74 -0.56 1.52 -11.92
CA GLU A 74 0.31 0.66 -12.75
C GLU A 74 1.76 1.16 -12.78
N ARG A 75 1.94 2.48 -12.92
CA ARG A 75 3.28 3.11 -12.87
C ARG A 75 3.97 2.91 -11.54
N GLU A 76 3.24 3.06 -10.43
CA GLU A 76 3.81 2.85 -9.11
C GLU A 76 4.19 1.37 -8.89
N ALA A 77 3.31 0.43 -9.26
CA ALA A 77 3.62 -1.00 -9.16
C ALA A 77 4.89 -1.34 -9.95
N THR A 78 4.98 -0.85 -11.19
CA THR A 78 6.17 -1.01 -12.04
C THR A 78 7.41 -0.43 -11.39
N ARG A 79 7.32 0.77 -10.79
CA ARG A 79 8.44 1.42 -10.11
C ARG A 79 8.94 0.59 -8.93
N GLN A 80 8.05 0.15 -8.05
CA GLN A 80 8.41 -0.65 -6.87
C GLN A 80 9.12 -1.96 -7.28
N LEU A 81 8.59 -2.65 -8.29
CA LEU A 81 9.21 -3.87 -8.81
C LEU A 81 10.57 -3.61 -9.47
N SER A 82 10.71 -2.50 -10.20
CA SER A 82 11.98 -2.10 -10.84
C SER A 82 13.06 -1.74 -9.82
N ASP A 83 12.67 -1.19 -8.68
CA ASP A 83 13.54 -0.90 -7.55
C ASP A 83 13.90 -2.17 -6.74
N GLY A 84 13.37 -3.34 -7.12
CA GLY A 84 13.61 -4.63 -6.45
C GLY A 84 12.83 -4.81 -5.15
N ALA A 85 11.84 -3.95 -4.89
CA ALA A 85 11.01 -4.03 -3.71
C ALA A 85 9.92 -5.12 -3.84
N ILE A 86 9.45 -5.59 -2.68
CA ILE A 86 8.24 -6.40 -2.51
C ILE A 86 7.16 -5.46 -1.97
N PRO A 87 6.26 -4.94 -2.84
CA PRO A 87 5.22 -4.03 -2.37
C PRO A 87 4.06 -4.78 -1.71
N LEU A 88 3.60 -4.22 -0.59
CA LEU A 88 2.35 -4.55 0.09
C LEU A 88 1.41 -3.36 -0.09
N PHE A 89 0.33 -3.55 -0.86
CA PHE A 89 -0.61 -2.48 -1.14
C PHE A 89 -1.77 -2.48 -0.15
N LEU A 90 -2.02 -1.35 0.50
CA LEU A 90 -3.24 -1.07 1.25
C LEU A 90 -4.21 -0.39 0.28
N GLY A 91 -5.31 -1.06 -0.04
CA GLY A 91 -6.27 -0.59 -1.04
C GLY A 91 -7.43 0.22 -0.49
N GLY A 92 -8.15 0.86 -1.41
CA GLY A 92 -9.55 1.23 -1.20
C GLY A 92 -10.48 0.17 -1.77
N ASP A 93 -11.11 0.44 -2.92
CA ASP A 93 -11.96 -0.54 -3.59
C ASP A 93 -11.16 -1.68 -4.26
N HIS A 94 -11.82 -2.80 -4.57
CA HIS A 94 -11.18 -3.98 -5.14
C HIS A 94 -10.63 -3.79 -6.56
N SER A 95 -11.07 -2.76 -7.28
CA SER A 95 -10.76 -2.57 -8.70
C SER A 95 -9.29 -2.23 -8.93
N ILE A 96 -8.59 -1.70 -7.92
CA ILE A 96 -7.14 -1.45 -7.95
C ILE A 96 -6.32 -2.71 -8.21
N THR A 97 -6.87 -3.90 -7.93
CA THR A 97 -6.17 -5.17 -8.19
C THR A 97 -5.83 -5.32 -9.66
N TYR A 98 -6.68 -4.81 -10.56
CA TYR A 98 -6.45 -4.88 -12.00
C TYR A 98 -5.16 -4.15 -12.45
N PRO A 99 -4.99 -2.83 -12.21
CA PRO A 99 -3.74 -2.14 -12.57
C PRO A 99 -2.52 -2.58 -11.75
N LEU A 100 -2.69 -3.24 -10.60
CA LEU A 100 -1.57 -3.76 -9.79
C LEU A 100 -0.99 -5.09 -10.32
N VAL A 101 -1.80 -5.91 -11.00
CA VAL A 101 -1.41 -7.25 -11.50
C VAL A 101 -0.97 -7.24 -12.97
N LYS A 102 -1.37 -6.22 -13.71
CA LYS A 102 -1.10 -6.06 -15.14
C LYS A 102 0.40 -5.89 -15.43
#